data_AF-A0A0F9JCL3-F1
#
_entry.id   AF-A0A0F9JCL3-F1
#
_cell.length_a   1.000
_cell.length_b   1.000
_cell.length_c   1.000
_cell.angle_alpha   90.00
_cell.angle_beta   90.00
_cell.angle_gamma   90.00
#
_symmetry.space_group_name_H-M   'P 1'
#
loop_
_entity.id
_entity.type
_entity.pdbx_description
1 polymer ?
#
loop_
_entity_poly.entity_id
_entity_poly.type
_entity_poly.pdbx_seq_one_letter_code
_entity_poly.pdbx_strand_id
1 'polypeptide(L)'
;GSSITELLHPDNKEELKAFIGYHIVAGNLSASNILKALSRGKGTTTFTTLQGDIITATMNGLDIVLSDSYGSKASIVVADSNQRNGVIHEIDGIIRPGKM
;
A
#
# COMPACT_ATOMS: atom_id res chain seq x y z
N GLY A 1 -18.75 7.06 -6.83
CA GLY A 1 -17.61 6.64 -5.99
C GLY A 1 -17.63 7.55 -4.80
N SER A 2 -17.74 6.96 -3.60
CA SER A 2 -17.81 7.70 -2.35
C SER A 2 -16.60 8.62 -2.23
N SER A 3 -16.80 9.90 -1.92
CA SER A 3 -15.69 10.82 -1.66
C SER A 3 -15.00 10.44 -0.34
N ILE A 4 -13.71 10.77 -0.19
CA ILE A 4 -12.99 10.57 1.08
C ILE A 4 -13.75 11.23 2.25
N THR A 5 -14.47 12.31 1.98
CA THR A 5 -15.30 13.02 2.96
C THR A 5 -16.44 12.15 3.48
N GLU A 6 -17.01 11.26 2.66
CA GLU A 6 -18.07 10.34 3.10
C GLU A 6 -17.51 9.28 4.06
N LEU A 7 -16.26 8.83 3.89
CA LEU A 7 -15.62 7.89 4.83
C LEU A 7 -15.43 8.47 6.24
N LEU A 8 -15.44 9.79 6.39
CA LEU A 8 -15.31 10.46 7.69
C LEU A 8 -16.64 10.49 8.47
N HIS A 9 -17.76 10.13 7.83
CA HIS A 9 -19.03 10.06 8.54
C HIS A 9 -19.01 8.89 9.55
N PRO A 10 -19.49 9.08 10.78
CA PRO A 10 -19.44 8.04 11.82
C PRO A 10 -20.19 6.74 11.48
N ASP A 11 -21.08 6.78 10.50
CA ASP A 11 -21.82 5.61 10.01
C ASP A 11 -20.98 4.72 9.08
N ASN A 12 -19.92 5.26 8.48
CA ASN A 12 -19.09 4.59 7.47
C ASN A 12 -17.84 3.92 8.07
N LYS A 13 -17.89 3.54 9.36
CA LYS A 13 -16.76 2.93 10.08
C LYS A 13 -16.22 1.67 9.42
N GLU A 14 -17.10 0.81 8.89
CA GLU A 14 -16.68 -0.42 8.21
C GLU A 14 -15.98 -0.13 6.88
N GLU A 15 -16.45 0.87 6.14
CA GLU A 15 -15.83 1.33 4.89
C GLU A 15 -14.47 1.97 5.17
N LEU A 16 -14.37 2.81 6.21
CA LEU A 16 -13.12 3.40 6.66
C LEU A 16 -12.11 2.33 7.12
N LYS A 17 -12.57 1.31 7.84
CA LYS A 17 -11.72 0.20 8.27
C LYS A 17 -11.21 -0.60 7.09
N ALA A 18 -12.06 -0.87 6.10
CA ALA A 18 -11.67 -1.53 4.86
C ALA A 18 -10.62 -0.70 4.10
N PHE A 19 -10.85 0.61 3.98
CA PHE A 19 -9.92 1.54 3.35
C PHE A 19 -8.55 1.56 4.03
N ILE A 20 -8.51 1.65 5.36
CA ILE A 20 -7.25 1.61 6.12
C ILE A 20 -6.58 0.24 5.98
N GLY A 21 -7.36 -0.85 6.04
CA GLY A 21 -6.87 -2.22 5.85
C GLY A 21 -6.21 -2.46 4.50
N TYR A 22 -6.63 -1.73 3.46
CA TYR A 22 -6.01 -1.76 2.12
C TYR A 22 -4.59 -1.20 2.09
N HIS A 23 -4.23 -0.35 3.06
CA HIS A 23 -2.90 0.26 3.16
C HIS A 23 -1.97 -0.49 4.12
N ILE A 24 -2.46 -1.58 4.73
CA ILE A 24 -1.70 -2.36 5.71
C ILE A 24 -1.36 -3.71 5.10
N VAL A 25 -0.08 -4.07 5.13
CA VAL A 25 0.42 -5.38 4.75
C VAL A 25 1.02 -6.05 5.97
N ALA A 26 0.69 -7.32 6.19
CA ALA A 26 1.25 -8.08 7.32
C ALA A 26 2.74 -8.39 7.08
N GLY A 27 3.55 -8.17 8.12
CA GLY A 27 4.99 -8.48 8.11
C GLY A 27 5.87 -7.25 8.25
N ASN A 28 7.19 -7.46 8.32
CA ASN A 28 8.17 -6.39 8.39
C ASN A 28 8.76 -6.14 6.98
N LEU A 29 8.08 -5.27 6.23
CA LEU A 29 8.48 -4.89 4.88
C LEU A 29 9.32 -3.61 4.94
N SER A 30 10.58 -3.73 5.32
CA SER A 30 11.53 -2.62 5.10
C SER A 30 11.82 -2.42 3.62
N ALA A 31 12.33 -1.25 3.23
CA ALA A 31 12.73 -0.97 1.85
C ALA A 31 13.76 -2.00 1.36
N SER A 32 14.71 -2.37 2.22
CA SER A 32 15.67 -3.45 1.94
C SER A 32 14.98 -4.79 1.65
N ASN A 33 13.96 -5.16 2.43
CA ASN A 33 13.23 -6.42 2.21
C ASN A 33 12.40 -6.38 0.92
N ILE A 34 11.78 -5.24 0.62
CA ILE A 34 11.04 -5.02 -0.63
C ILE A 34 12.00 -5.12 -1.82
N LEU A 35 13.15 -4.45 -1.77
CA LEU A 35 14.18 -4.52 -2.81
C LEU A 35 14.69 -5.95 -3.03
N LYS A 36 14.95 -6.71 -1.96
CA LYS A 36 15.32 -8.13 -2.07
C LYS A 36 14.22 -8.97 -2.72
N ALA A 37 12.95 -8.68 -2.42
CA ALA A 37 11.81 -9.36 -3.06
C ALA A 37 11.71 -8.99 -4.54
N LEU A 38 11.89 -7.72 -4.90
CA LEU A 38 11.94 -7.23 -6.28
C LEU A 38 13.09 -7.88 -7.06
N SER A 39 14.30 -7.96 -6.49
CA SER A 39 15.44 -8.62 -7.15
C SER A 39 15.17 -10.09 -7.44
N ARG A 40 14.54 -10.82 -6.50
CA ARG A 40 14.15 -12.23 -6.69
C ARG A 40 13.03 -12.38 -7.72
N GLY A 41 12.10 -11.44 -7.74
CA GLY A 41 10.96 -11.40 -8.66
C GLY A 41 11.24 -10.74 -10.01
N LYS A 42 12.53 -10.55 -10.38
CA LYS A 42 12.95 -9.94 -11.65
C LYS A 42 12.35 -8.54 -11.91
N GLY A 43 12.28 -7.72 -10.87
CA GLY A 43 11.80 -6.33 -10.93
C GLY A 43 10.34 -6.14 -10.51
N THR A 44 9.63 -7.21 -10.15
CA THR A 44 8.23 -7.18 -9.70
C THR A 44 8.05 -8.05 -8.48
N THR A 45 7.26 -7.58 -7.50
CA THR A 45 6.83 -8.40 -6.36
C THR A 45 5.41 -8.00 -5.95
N THR A 46 4.70 -8.91 -5.29
CA THR A 46 3.32 -8.69 -4.87
C THR A 46 3.15 -8.89 -3.38
N PHE A 47 2.23 -8.15 -2.80
CA PHE A 47 1.91 -8.14 -1.38
C PHE A 47 0.39 -8.22 -1.19
N THR A 48 -0.04 -8.99 -0.21
CA THR A 48 -1.45 -9.09 0.17
C THR A 48 -1.74 -8.14 1.32
N THR A 49 -2.69 -7.25 1.13
CA THR A 49 -3.15 -6.32 2.15
C THR A 49 -3.96 -7.05 3.23
N LEU A 50 -4.20 -6.41 4.36
CA LEU A 50 -5.05 -6.95 5.42
C LEU A 50 -6.50 -7.16 4.95
N GLN A 51 -6.95 -6.41 3.94
CA GLN A 51 -8.26 -6.61 3.30
C GLN A 51 -8.29 -7.86 2.40
N GLY A 52 -7.13 -8.38 1.98
CA GLY A 52 -7.00 -9.54 1.11
C GLY A 52 -6.66 -9.20 -0.35
N ASP A 53 -6.63 -7.93 -0.70
CA ASP A 53 -6.28 -7.46 -2.03
C ASP A 53 -4.78 -7.44 -2.30
N ILE A 54 -4.41 -7.44 -3.58
CA ILE A 54 -3.01 -7.46 -4.00
C ILE A 54 -2.52 -6.06 -4.38
N ILE A 55 -1.39 -5.68 -3.79
CA ILE A 55 -0.55 -4.57 -4.20
C ILE A 55 0.69 -5.13 -4.89
N THR A 56 0.98 -4.61 -6.08
CA THR A 56 2.19 -4.93 -6.83
C THR A 56 3.21 -3.83 -6.64
N ALA A 57 4.42 -4.17 -6.24
CA ALA A 57 5.56 -3.27 -6.27
C ALA A 57 6.42 -3.54 -7.49
N THR A 58 6.88 -2.48 -8.14
CA THR A 58 7.84 -2.51 -9.25
C THR A 58 8.91 -1.44 -9.06
N MET A 59 10.02 -1.57 -9.80
CA MET A 59 11.04 -0.51 -9.87
C MET A 59 10.75 0.43 -11.03
N ASN A 60 10.83 1.74 -10.78
CA ASN A 60 10.91 2.77 -11.80
C ASN A 60 12.17 3.60 -11.57
N GLY A 61 13.26 3.28 -12.27
CA GLY A 61 14.57 3.85 -11.96
C GLY A 61 15.04 3.43 -10.57
N LEU A 62 15.15 4.39 -9.66
CA LEU A 62 15.50 4.17 -8.25
C LEU A 62 14.28 4.06 -7.33
N ASP A 63 13.10 4.42 -7.83
CA ASP A 63 11.89 4.50 -7.02
C ASP A 63 11.14 3.17 -7.00
N ILE A 64 10.53 2.86 -5.86
CA ILE A 64 9.60 1.74 -5.70
C ILE A 64 8.20 2.28 -5.97
N VAL A 65 7.57 1.77 -7.03
CA VAL A 65 6.21 2.13 -7.43
C VAL A 65 5.26 1.02 -7.00
N LEU A 66 4.24 1.38 -6.24
CA LEU A 66 3.13 0.52 -5.86
C LEU A 66 1.99 0.72 -6.85
N SER A 67 1.39 -0.37 -7.31
CA SER A 67 0.20 -0.40 -8.15
C SER A 67 -0.82 -1.36 -7.58
N ASP A 68 -2.08 -0.97 -7.53
CA ASP A 68 -3.16 -1.88 -7.16
C ASP A 68 -3.81 -2.56 -8.37
N SER A 69 -4.76 -3.44 -8.07
CA SER A 69 -5.55 -4.17 -9.08
C SER A 69 -6.61 -3.31 -9.77
N TYR A 70 -6.81 -2.07 -9.33
CA TYR A 70 -7.84 -1.13 -9.79
C TYR A 70 -7.29 0.05 -10.60
N GLY A 71 -5.96 0.10 -10.79
CA GLY A 71 -5.27 1.09 -11.61
C GLY A 71 -4.68 2.27 -10.82
N SER A 72 -4.82 2.32 -9.49
CA SER A 72 -4.14 3.33 -8.69
C SER A 72 -2.65 3.04 -8.60
N LYS A 73 -1.85 4.11 -8.57
CA LYS A 73 -0.40 4.04 -8.43
C LYS A 73 0.10 5.08 -7.45
N ALA A 74 1.14 4.72 -6.71
CA ALA A 74 1.83 5.61 -5.79
C ALA A 74 3.29 5.18 -5.65
N SER A 75 4.21 6.13 -5.49
CA SER A 75 5.63 5.88 -5.28
C SER A 75 5.97 6.06 -3.80
N ILE A 76 6.89 5.25 -3.29
CA ILE A 76 7.41 5.44 -1.93
C ILE A 76 8.36 6.64 -1.93
N VAL A 77 7.99 7.70 -1.20
CA VAL A 77 8.77 8.95 -1.09
C VAL A 77 9.60 9.03 0.19
N VAL A 78 9.13 8.41 1.27
CA VAL A 78 9.90 8.24 2.50
C VAL A 78 9.78 6.79 2.93
N ALA A 79 10.91 6.10 3.00
CA ALA A 79 10.94 4.70 3.37
C ALA A 79 11.46 4.50 4.81
N ASP A 80 11.08 3.37 5.41
CA ASP A 80 11.67 2.87 6.65
C ASP A 80 11.51 3.78 7.88
N SER A 81 10.35 4.43 8.01
CA SER A 81 9.97 5.07 9.28
C SER A 81 9.63 3.99 10.31
N ASN A 82 10.64 3.58 11.07
CA ASN A 82 10.52 2.53 12.08
C ASN A 82 9.68 3.00 13.26
N GLN A 83 8.62 2.24 13.54
CA GLN A 83 7.74 2.41 14.68
C GLN A 83 7.87 1.20 15.61
N ARG A 84 7.36 1.31 16.85
CA ARG A 84 7.39 0.19 17.81
C ARG A 84 6.66 -1.06 17.31
N ASN A 85 5.69 -0.88 16.43
CA ASN A 85 4.76 -1.89 15.94
C ASN A 85 4.96 -2.24 14.46
N GLY A 86 5.99 -1.72 13.79
CA GLY A 86 6.23 -2.01 12.38
C GLY A 86 7.02 -0.93 11.66
N VAL A 87 6.86 -0.90 10.35
CA VAL A 87 7.51 0.06 9.45
C VAL A 87 6.43 0.84 8.71
N ILE A 88 6.57 2.16 8.65
CA ILE A 88 5.71 3.03 7.84
C ILE A 88 6.52 3.52 6.63
N HIS A 89 5.89 3.46 5.46
CA HIS A 89 6.37 4.10 4.23
C HIS A 89 5.38 5.19 3.82
N GLU A 90 5.90 6.37 3.50
CA GLU A 90 5.11 7.45 2.93
C GLU A 90 5.04 7.29 1.41
N ILE A 91 3.86 7.53 0.85
CA ILE A 91 3.61 7.45 -0.59
C ILE A 91 3.00 8.75 -1.11
N ASP A 92 3.31 9.12 -2.35
CA ASP A 92 2.85 10.37 -3.00
C ASP A 92 1.44 10.29 -3.62
N GLY A 93 0.79 9.13 -3.53
CA GLY A 93 -0.50 8.84 -4.12
C GLY A 93 -1.41 8.06 -3.17
N ILE A 94 -2.66 7.89 -3.58
CA ILE A 94 -3.64 7.12 -2.81
C ILE A 94 -3.88 5.80 -3.53
N ILE A 95 -3.72 4.70 -2.82
CA ILE A 95 -4.09 3.37 -3.31
C ILE A 95 -5.52 3.09 -2.87
N ARG A 96 -6.45 2.92 -3.82
CA ARG A 96 -7.89 2.86 -3.51
C ARG A 96 -8.44 1.44 -3.72
N PRO A 97 -9.15 0.88 -2.74
CA PRO A 97 -9.95 -0.31 -3.01
C PRO A 97 -11.01 0.05 -4.05
N GLY A 98 -11.10 -0.72 -5.13
CA GLY A 98 -12.04 -0.45 -6.23
C GLY A 98 -13.50 -0.78 -5.90
N LYS A 99 -13.75 -1.33 -4.70
CA LYS A 99 -15.09 -1.51 -4.14
C LYS A 99 -15.23 -0.58 -2.93
N MET A 100 -15.81 0.59 -3.18
CA MET A 100 -16.43 1.47 -2.20
C MET A 100 -17.89 1.60 -2.59
#